data_AF-K9K9F9-F1
#
_entry.id   AF-K9K9F9-F1
#
_cell.length_a   1.000
_cell.length_b   1.000
_cell.length_c   1.000
_cell.angle_alpha   90.00
_cell.angle_beta   90.00
_cell.angle_gamma   90.00
#
_symmetry.space_group_name_H-M   'P 1'
#
loop_
_entity.id
_entity.type
_entity.pdbx_description
1 polymer ?
#
loop_
_entity_poly.entity_id
_entity_poly.type
_entity_poly.pdbx_seq_one_letter_code
_entity_poly.pdbx_strand_id
1 'polypeptide(L)'
;AHCEELRAQVMEVKALPGMGTTIDVILINGRLKEGDTIIVPGVEGPIVTQIRGLLLPPPMKELRVKNQYEKHKEVEAAQGVKILGKDLEKTLAGLPLLVAYKEDEIPVLKDELIHELKQTLNAIKLEEKGVYVQASTLGSLEALLEFLKTSEVPYAGINIGPVHKKDVMKASVMLEHDPQYAVILAFDVRIERDAQEMADSLGVRIFSAEIIYHLFDAFTKYRQDYKKQKQEEFKHIAVFPCKMKILPQYIFNSRDPIVIGVTVEAGQVKQGTPMCVPSKNFVDIGVVTSIEINHKQVDVAKKGQEVCVKIEPIPGESPKMYGRHFEATDILVSK
;
A
#
# COMPACT_ATOMS: atom_id res chain seq x y z
N ALA A 1 18.37 42.74 -6.74
CA ALA A 1 19.74 42.22 -6.82
C ALA A 1 19.77 41.18 -7.92
N HIS A 2 20.53 41.41 -9.00
CA HIS A 2 20.73 40.40 -10.04
C HIS A 2 21.67 39.34 -9.43
N CYS A 3 21.16 38.13 -9.22
CA CYS A 3 21.98 36.99 -8.84
C CYS A 3 22.43 36.33 -10.15
N GLU A 4 23.73 36.18 -10.38
CA GLU A 4 24.24 35.47 -11.58
C GLU A 4 24.21 33.94 -11.41
N GLU A 5 23.88 33.47 -10.20
CA GLU A 5 23.83 32.05 -9.89
C GLU A 5 22.72 31.35 -10.68
N LEU A 6 23.12 30.29 -11.40
CA LEU A 6 22.23 29.50 -12.22
C LEU A 6 21.19 28.82 -11.34
N ARG A 7 19.92 29.02 -11.69
CA ARG A 7 18.81 28.23 -11.14
C ARG A 7 18.08 27.60 -12.30
N ALA A 8 18.16 26.29 -12.39
CA ALA A 8 17.56 25.52 -13.45
C ALA A 8 16.93 24.25 -12.88
N GLN A 9 15.81 23.81 -13.44
CA GLN A 9 15.11 22.60 -13.02
C GLN A 9 14.80 21.71 -14.22
N VAL A 10 15.07 20.42 -14.07
CA VAL A 10 14.73 19.43 -15.09
C VAL A 10 13.23 19.16 -15.07
N MET A 11 12.56 19.41 -16.18
CA MET A 11 11.12 19.21 -16.35
C MET A 11 10.81 17.80 -16.84
N GLU A 12 11.48 17.35 -17.90
CA GLU A 12 11.18 16.07 -18.55
C GLU A 12 12.43 15.48 -19.20
N VAL A 13 12.44 14.15 -19.35
CA VAL A 13 13.45 13.42 -20.14
C VAL A 13 12.76 12.84 -21.36
N LYS A 14 13.24 13.18 -22.56
CA LYS A 14 12.63 12.80 -23.84
C LYS A 14 13.66 12.34 -24.85
N ALA A 15 13.38 11.21 -25.49
CA ALA A 15 14.13 10.78 -26.66
C ALA A 15 13.70 11.58 -27.90
N LEU A 16 14.66 12.16 -28.61
CA LEU A 16 14.45 12.81 -29.90
C LEU A 16 15.05 11.99 -31.05
N PRO A 17 14.26 11.75 -32.13
CA PRO A 17 14.77 11.08 -33.32
C PRO A 17 16.00 11.79 -33.90
N GLY A 18 17.10 11.06 -34.09
CA GLY A 18 18.35 11.58 -34.65
C GLY A 18 19.22 12.38 -33.66
N MET A 19 18.76 12.64 -32.44
CA MET A 19 19.47 13.43 -31.42
C MET A 19 19.75 12.67 -30.12
N GLY A 20 19.14 11.49 -29.95
CA GLY A 20 19.27 10.69 -28.73
C GLY A 20 18.40 11.24 -27.60
N THR A 21 18.78 10.95 -26.36
CA THR A 21 18.04 11.42 -25.19
C THR A 21 18.37 12.88 -24.89
N THR A 22 17.32 13.66 -24.64
CA THR A 22 17.40 15.08 -24.30
C THR A 22 16.64 15.32 -23.00
N ILE A 23 17.01 16.38 -22.29
CA ILE A 23 16.27 16.84 -21.13
C ILE A 23 15.66 18.20 -21.42
N ASP A 24 14.42 18.39 -21.02
CA ASP A 24 13.75 19.69 -21.03
C ASP A 24 13.98 20.35 -19.67
N VAL A 25 14.52 21.56 -19.69
CA VAL A 25 14.95 22.29 -18.50
C VAL A 25 14.35 23.67 -18.54
N ILE A 26 13.83 24.13 -17.41
CA ILE A 26 13.42 25.52 -17.23
C ILE A 26 14.55 26.28 -16.54
N LEU A 27 15.06 27.32 -17.21
CA LEU A 27 16.03 28.25 -16.65
C LEU A 27 15.27 29.35 -15.90
N ILE A 28 15.37 29.36 -14.58
CA ILE A 28 14.75 30.37 -13.71
C ILE A 28 15.65 31.59 -13.59
N ASN A 29 16.96 31.36 -13.47
CA ASN A 29 17.96 32.41 -13.33
C ASN A 29 19.32 31.97 -13.89
N GLY A 30 20.19 32.92 -14.22
CA GLY A 30 21.53 32.66 -14.77
C GLY A 30 21.55 32.44 -16.28
N ARG A 31 22.64 31.86 -16.76
CA ARG A 31 22.90 31.61 -18.20
C ARG A 31 23.47 30.22 -18.39
N LEU A 32 23.13 29.61 -19.52
CA LEU A 32 23.63 28.29 -19.90
C LEU A 32 24.28 28.38 -21.27
N LYS A 33 25.46 27.79 -21.43
CA LYS A 33 26.21 27.80 -22.68
C LYS A 33 26.43 26.39 -23.22
N GLU A 34 26.50 26.31 -24.55
CA GLU A 34 26.98 25.11 -25.21
C GLU A 34 28.42 24.84 -24.79
N GLY A 35 28.70 23.60 -24.37
CA GLY A 35 30.00 23.20 -23.81
C GLY A 35 30.11 23.26 -22.29
N ASP A 36 29.13 23.81 -21.57
CA ASP A 36 29.13 23.78 -20.11
C ASP A 36 29.03 22.35 -19.58
N THR A 37 29.71 22.09 -18.47
CA THR A 37 29.60 20.82 -17.74
C THR A 37 28.45 20.93 -16.75
N ILE A 38 27.42 20.12 -16.93
CA ILE A 38 26.25 20.06 -16.06
C ILE A 38 26.28 18.84 -15.16
N ILE A 39 25.75 19.01 -13.96
CA ILE A 39 25.42 17.93 -13.04
C ILE A 39 23.91 17.88 -12.93
N VAL A 40 23.35 16.72 -13.24
CA VAL A 40 21.91 16.45 -13.13
C VAL A 40 21.69 15.23 -12.25
N PRO A 41 20.58 15.17 -11.49
CA PRO A 41 20.27 14.03 -10.67
C PRO A 41 19.90 12.87 -11.57
N GLY A 42 20.43 11.68 -11.25
CA GLY A 42 20.10 10.45 -11.94
C GLY A 42 19.56 9.40 -10.98
N VAL A 43 18.90 8.40 -11.57
CA VAL A 43 18.30 7.27 -10.86
C VAL A 43 19.31 6.51 -9.98
N GLU A 44 20.55 6.36 -10.45
CA GLU A 44 21.63 5.66 -9.75
C GLU A 44 22.59 6.63 -9.01
N GLY A 45 22.33 7.93 -9.09
CA GLY A 45 23.17 8.99 -8.56
C GLY A 45 23.37 10.14 -9.55
N PRO A 46 24.06 11.21 -9.14
CA PRO A 46 24.30 12.37 -9.99
C PRO A 46 25.10 12.04 -11.24
N ILE A 47 24.62 12.52 -12.38
CA ILE A 47 25.21 12.35 -13.71
C ILE A 47 25.94 13.64 -14.06
N VAL A 48 27.20 13.52 -14.50
CA VAL A 48 28.01 14.64 -14.98
C VAL A 48 28.15 14.50 -16.49
N THR A 49 27.75 15.52 -17.22
CA THR A 49 27.82 15.49 -18.69
C THR A 49 28.08 16.86 -19.25
N GLN A 50 28.65 16.91 -20.45
CA GLN A 50 28.89 18.16 -21.15
C GLN A 50 27.76 18.45 -22.14
N ILE A 51 27.29 19.69 -22.15
CA ILE A 51 26.27 20.15 -23.09
C ILE A 51 26.83 20.12 -24.51
N ARG A 52 26.21 19.33 -25.39
CA ARG A 52 26.54 19.27 -26.82
C ARG A 52 25.69 20.20 -27.68
N GLY A 53 24.64 20.78 -27.12
CA GLY A 53 23.76 21.70 -27.83
C GLY A 53 22.57 22.11 -26.99
N LEU A 54 22.18 23.37 -27.16
CA LEU A 54 20.98 23.96 -26.57
C LEU A 54 19.95 24.16 -27.68
N LEU A 55 18.76 23.62 -27.49
CA LEU A 55 17.69 23.61 -28.48
C LEU A 55 16.50 24.41 -27.95
N LEU A 56 16.04 25.38 -28.73
CA LEU A 56 14.84 26.13 -28.43
C LEU A 56 13.77 25.89 -29.51
N PRO A 57 12.49 25.92 -29.12
CA PRO A 57 11.42 25.96 -30.11
C PRO A 57 11.50 27.30 -30.88
N PRO A 58 11.15 27.31 -32.18
CA PRO A 58 11.11 28.54 -32.93
C PRO A 58 10.11 29.53 -32.32
N PRO A 59 10.43 30.84 -32.33
CA PRO A 59 9.60 31.85 -31.70
C PRO A 59 8.17 31.85 -32.25
N MET A 60 7.19 32.07 -31.36
CA MET A 60 5.75 32.15 -31.67
C MET A 60 5.11 30.89 -32.27
N LYS A 61 5.68 29.69 -32.07
CA LYS A 61 5.07 28.42 -32.50
C LYS A 61 4.78 27.48 -31.32
N GLU A 62 3.64 26.79 -31.40
CA GLU A 62 3.18 25.87 -30.37
C GLU A 62 4.02 24.58 -30.35
N LEU A 63 4.47 24.15 -29.17
CA LEU A 63 5.29 22.94 -28.95
C LEU A 63 4.63 21.63 -29.42
N ARG A 64 3.30 21.62 -29.57
CA ARG A 64 2.52 20.46 -30.01
C ARG A 64 2.67 20.17 -31.51
N VAL A 65 3.17 21.15 -32.28
CA VAL A 65 3.43 21.02 -33.72
C VAL A 65 4.89 20.62 -33.92
N LYS A 66 5.15 19.57 -34.72
CA LYS A 66 6.51 19.14 -35.08
C LYS A 66 7.24 20.27 -35.80
N ASN A 67 8.02 21.03 -35.05
CA ASN A 67 8.89 22.08 -35.57
C ASN A 67 10.35 21.64 -35.48
N GLN A 68 11.17 22.18 -36.38
CA GLN A 68 12.61 22.00 -36.33
C GLN A 68 13.17 22.87 -35.20
N TYR A 69 13.91 22.27 -34.27
CA TYR A 69 14.53 23.01 -33.17
C TYR A 69 15.68 23.89 -33.67
N GLU A 70 15.80 25.08 -33.11
CA GLU A 70 16.91 26.00 -33.37
C GLU A 70 18.03 25.78 -32.34
N LYS A 71 19.28 25.76 -32.81
CA LYS A 71 20.45 25.60 -31.95
C LYS A 71 20.94 26.96 -31.48
N HIS A 72 21.15 27.09 -30.18
CA HIS A 72 21.67 28.30 -29.55
C HIS A 72 23.02 28.01 -28.87
N LYS A 73 23.94 28.98 -28.94
CA LYS A 73 25.24 28.89 -28.24
C LYS A 73 25.12 29.25 -26.75
N GLU A 74 24.21 30.15 -26.43
CA GLU A 74 23.90 30.54 -25.07
C GLU A 74 22.41 30.83 -24.93
N VAL A 75 21.89 30.58 -23.74
CA VAL A 75 20.50 30.81 -23.37
C VAL A 75 20.47 31.51 -22.01
N GLU A 76 19.69 32.57 -21.91
CA GLU A 76 19.50 33.33 -20.68
C GLU A 76 18.25 32.85 -19.93
N ALA A 77 18.18 33.22 -18.64
CA ALA A 77 17.06 32.95 -17.74
C ALA A 77 15.67 33.23 -18.34
N ALA A 78 14.65 32.67 -17.69
CA ALA A 78 13.23 32.74 -18.03
C ALA A 78 12.86 32.02 -19.35
N GLN A 79 13.61 30.97 -19.72
CA GLN A 79 13.36 30.20 -20.94
C GLN A 79 13.37 28.69 -20.67
N GLY A 80 12.49 27.97 -21.39
CA GLY A 80 12.54 26.52 -21.48
C GLY A 80 13.55 26.13 -22.56
N VAL A 81 14.59 25.40 -22.17
CA VAL A 81 15.65 24.92 -23.07
C VAL A 81 15.65 23.40 -23.11
N LYS A 82 15.79 22.85 -24.30
CA LYS A 82 16.06 21.43 -24.46
C LYS A 82 17.56 21.22 -24.59
N ILE A 83 18.13 20.42 -23.70
CA ILE A 83 19.57 20.16 -23.63
C ILE A 83 19.89 18.82 -24.25
N LEU A 84 20.92 18.80 -25.09
CA LEU A 84 21.50 17.60 -25.68
C LEU A 84 22.82 17.28 -24.98
N GLY A 85 22.96 16.04 -24.48
CA GLY A 85 24.13 15.60 -23.72
C GLY A 85 24.34 14.09 -23.83
N LYS A 86 25.43 13.59 -23.23
CA LYS A 86 25.64 12.14 -23.04
C LYS A 86 24.94 11.67 -21.77
N ASP A 87 24.50 10.42 -21.77
CA ASP A 87 24.08 9.68 -20.57
C ASP A 87 22.90 10.31 -19.81
N LEU A 88 22.03 11.05 -20.52
CA LEU A 88 20.86 11.73 -19.96
C LEU A 88 19.63 10.81 -19.83
N GLU A 89 19.72 9.54 -20.25
CA GLU A 89 18.63 8.56 -20.19
C GLU A 89 18.09 8.33 -18.78
N LYS A 90 18.97 8.41 -17.79
CA LYS A 90 18.67 8.09 -16.39
C LYS A 90 18.44 9.34 -15.54
N THR A 91 18.29 10.52 -16.15
CA THR A 91 18.06 11.77 -15.41
C THR A 91 16.70 11.75 -14.71
N LEU A 92 16.63 12.31 -13.50
CA LEU A 92 15.39 12.47 -12.74
C LEU A 92 14.77 13.84 -13.01
N ALA A 93 13.50 13.84 -13.41
CA ALA A 93 12.71 15.05 -13.53
C ALA A 93 12.24 15.57 -12.16
N GLY A 94 12.07 16.89 -12.07
CA GLY A 94 11.60 17.60 -10.88
C GLY A 94 12.71 18.13 -9.97
N LEU A 95 13.98 17.89 -10.30
CA LEU A 95 15.12 18.29 -9.48
C LEU A 95 16.04 19.27 -10.23
N PRO A 96 16.94 19.98 -9.52
CA PRO A 96 17.78 20.99 -10.17
C PRO A 96 18.81 20.46 -11.14
N LEU A 97 19.21 21.34 -12.03
CA LEU A 97 20.41 21.21 -12.86
C LEU A 97 21.43 22.22 -12.36
N LEU A 98 22.63 21.74 -12.08
CA LEU A 98 23.77 22.56 -11.65
C LEU A 98 24.80 22.63 -12.77
N VAL A 99 25.57 23.72 -12.84
CA VAL A 99 26.71 23.86 -13.76
C VAL A 99 28.00 23.90 -12.95
N ALA A 100 28.96 23.08 -13.32
CA ALA A 100 30.34 23.18 -12.83
C ALA A 100 31.13 24.12 -13.73
N TYR A 101 31.67 25.19 -13.15
CA TYR A 101 32.58 26.09 -13.87
C TYR A 101 34.02 25.61 -13.79
N LYS A 102 34.34 24.81 -12.77
CA LYS A 102 35.65 24.17 -12.59
C LYS A 102 35.51 22.69 -12.23
N GLU A 103 36.55 21.92 -12.53
CA GLU A 103 36.54 20.47 -12.28
C GLU A 103 36.52 20.09 -10.80
N ASP A 104 37.12 20.93 -9.94
CA ASP A 104 37.16 20.72 -8.48
C ASP A 104 35.81 20.96 -7.79
N GLU A 105 34.86 21.63 -8.46
CA GLU A 105 33.49 21.85 -7.97
C GLU A 105 32.61 20.60 -8.17
N ILE A 106 32.94 19.74 -9.12
CA ILE A 106 32.10 18.59 -9.50
C ILE A 106 31.76 17.70 -8.30
N PRO A 107 32.71 17.28 -7.43
CA PRO A 107 32.38 16.45 -6.27
C PRO A 107 31.42 17.14 -5.30
N VAL A 108 31.58 18.45 -5.08
CA VAL A 108 30.75 19.23 -4.16
C VAL A 108 29.32 19.35 -4.69
N LEU A 109 29.17 19.66 -5.99
CA LEU A 109 27.86 19.78 -6.64
C LEU A 109 27.11 18.45 -6.70
N LYS A 110 27.82 17.31 -6.80
CA LYS A 110 27.21 15.99 -6.68
C LYS A 110 26.61 15.78 -5.29
N ASP A 111 27.37 16.10 -4.25
CA ASP A 111 26.91 15.95 -2.87
C ASP A 111 25.74 16.89 -2.56
N GLU A 112 25.74 18.10 -3.13
CA GLU A 112 24.64 19.06 -3.03
C GLU A 112 23.34 18.48 -3.60
N LEU A 113 23.36 17.93 -4.83
CA LEU A 113 22.18 17.29 -5.43
C LEU A 113 21.68 16.07 -4.64
N ILE A 114 22.59 15.27 -4.07
CA ILE A 114 22.21 14.14 -3.22
C ILE A 114 21.53 14.64 -1.94
N HIS A 115 22.05 15.72 -1.36
CA HIS A 115 21.48 16.32 -0.16
C HIS A 115 20.08 16.87 -0.44
N GLU A 116 19.92 17.58 -1.55
CA GLU A 116 18.63 18.14 -1.96
C GLU A 116 17.58 17.05 -2.20
N LEU A 117 17.92 15.99 -2.95
CA LEU A 117 17.03 14.85 -3.16
C LEU A 117 16.57 14.24 -1.83
N LYS A 118 17.50 14.05 -0.88
CA LYS A 118 17.17 13.53 0.44
C LYS A 118 16.25 14.48 1.21
N GLN A 119 16.49 15.79 1.15
CA GLN A 119 15.62 16.78 1.80
C GLN A 119 14.20 16.74 1.23
N THR A 120 14.06 16.69 -0.09
CA THR A 120 12.75 16.61 -0.77
C THR A 120 11.99 15.36 -0.38
N LEU A 121 12.66 14.19 -0.35
CA LEU A 121 12.03 12.94 0.08
C LEU A 121 11.67 12.96 1.58
N ASN A 122 12.52 13.53 2.43
CA ASN A 122 12.27 13.62 3.87
C ASN A 122 11.14 14.60 4.24
N ALA A 123 10.81 15.55 3.35
CA ALA A 123 9.66 16.45 3.55
C ALA A 123 8.32 15.71 3.46
N ILE A 124 8.30 14.54 2.83
CA ILE A 124 7.10 13.71 2.70
C ILE A 124 6.87 12.98 4.03
N LYS A 125 5.73 13.26 4.66
CA LYS A 125 5.32 12.60 5.90
C LYS A 125 4.98 11.14 5.62
N LEU A 126 5.70 10.24 6.28
CA LEU A 126 5.48 8.79 6.25
C LEU A 126 4.72 8.33 7.50
N GLU A 127 3.99 7.24 7.37
CA GLU A 127 3.33 6.56 8.49
C GLU A 127 4.17 5.39 9.00
N GLU A 128 3.89 4.93 10.22
CA GLU A 128 4.57 3.77 10.81
C GLU A 128 4.20 2.46 10.08
N LYS A 129 2.94 2.36 9.62
CA LYS A 129 2.42 1.22 8.89
C LYS A 129 1.90 1.66 7.54
N GLY A 130 2.22 0.92 6.49
CA GLY A 130 1.74 1.24 5.16
C GLY A 130 2.52 0.58 4.05
N VAL A 131 2.06 0.79 2.83
CA VAL A 131 2.70 0.25 1.62
C VAL A 131 4.03 0.93 1.35
N TYR A 132 4.91 0.26 0.61
CA TYR A 132 6.13 0.85 0.07
C TYR A 132 5.87 1.34 -1.35
N VAL A 133 6.28 2.56 -1.68
CA VAL A 133 5.99 3.19 -2.98
C VAL A 133 7.28 3.49 -3.73
N GLN A 134 7.31 3.11 -5.00
CA GLN A 134 8.41 3.36 -5.93
C GLN A 134 7.88 4.03 -7.19
N ALA A 135 8.53 5.10 -7.65
CA ALA A 135 8.12 5.81 -8.87
C ALA A 135 9.33 6.24 -9.73
N SER A 136 9.08 6.57 -10.99
CA SER A 136 10.13 6.94 -11.95
C SER A 136 10.62 8.38 -11.78
N THR A 137 9.75 9.29 -11.33
CA THR A 137 10.04 10.72 -11.19
C THR A 137 9.42 11.28 -9.91
N LEU A 138 9.87 12.47 -9.49
CA LEU A 138 9.28 13.13 -8.33
C LEU A 138 7.79 13.46 -8.56
N GLY A 139 7.44 13.97 -9.75
CA GLY A 139 6.05 14.31 -10.07
C GLY A 139 5.12 13.08 -10.13
N SER A 140 5.61 11.94 -10.62
CA SER A 140 4.82 10.70 -10.58
C SER A 140 4.69 10.13 -9.17
N LEU A 141 5.73 10.25 -8.34
CA LEU A 141 5.67 9.90 -6.93
C LEU A 141 4.60 10.73 -6.21
N GLU A 142 4.62 12.05 -6.39
CA GLU A 142 3.64 12.96 -5.79
C GLU A 142 2.20 12.61 -6.22
N ALA A 143 1.97 12.38 -7.52
CA ALA A 143 0.66 12.00 -8.04
C ALA A 143 0.16 10.67 -7.44
N LEU A 144 1.03 9.68 -7.32
CA LEU A 144 0.69 8.38 -6.72
C LEU A 144 0.39 8.52 -5.22
N LEU A 145 1.20 9.29 -4.48
CA LEU A 145 0.99 9.51 -3.05
C LEU A 145 -0.31 10.26 -2.78
N GLU A 146 -0.66 11.27 -3.59
CA GLU A 146 -1.93 12.00 -3.45
C GLU A 146 -3.15 11.09 -3.68
N PHE A 147 -3.02 10.17 -4.64
CA PHE A 147 -4.05 9.16 -4.90
C PHE A 147 -4.21 8.18 -3.73
N LEU A 148 -3.09 7.73 -3.13
CA LEU A 148 -3.11 6.84 -1.96
C LEU A 148 -3.74 7.51 -0.74
N LYS A 149 -3.44 8.79 -0.49
CA LYS A 149 -4.08 9.58 0.58
C LYS A 149 -5.59 9.65 0.41
N THR A 150 -6.05 9.96 -0.81
CA THR A 150 -7.49 10.04 -1.13
C THR A 150 -8.20 8.69 -0.92
N SER A 151 -7.46 7.59 -1.08
CA SER A 151 -7.96 6.23 -0.92
C SER A 151 -7.78 5.65 0.49
N GLU A 152 -7.35 6.48 1.46
CA GLU A 152 -7.05 6.07 2.85
C GLU A 152 -6.08 4.89 2.92
N VAL A 153 -5.08 4.86 2.01
CA VAL A 153 -4.03 3.85 2.02
C VAL A 153 -2.76 4.49 2.58
N PRO A 154 -2.30 4.07 3.77
CA PRO A 154 -1.11 4.63 4.37
C PRO A 154 0.14 4.11 3.66
N TYR A 155 1.21 4.91 3.65
CA TYR A 155 2.49 4.55 3.06
C TYR A 155 3.62 4.77 4.07
N ALA A 156 4.45 3.75 4.25
CA ALA A 156 5.53 3.73 5.24
C ALA A 156 6.92 3.93 4.63
N GLY A 157 7.04 3.82 3.30
CA GLY A 157 8.29 4.03 2.61
C GLY A 157 8.06 4.51 1.19
N ILE A 158 8.95 5.37 0.73
CA ILE A 158 8.95 5.93 -0.62
C ILE A 158 10.38 5.95 -1.14
N ASN A 159 10.55 5.75 -2.44
CA ASN A 159 11.83 5.96 -3.12
C ASN A 159 11.60 6.16 -4.63
N ILE A 160 12.63 6.61 -5.34
CA ILE A 160 12.60 6.89 -6.78
C ILE A 160 13.59 5.96 -7.49
N GLY A 161 13.21 5.45 -8.67
CA GLY A 161 14.04 4.57 -9.48
C GLY A 161 13.62 3.09 -9.42
N PRO A 162 14.44 2.15 -9.94
CA PRO A 162 14.09 0.74 -9.94
C PRO A 162 13.97 0.19 -8.52
N VAL A 163 13.19 -0.87 -8.39
CA VAL A 163 13.02 -1.58 -7.11
C VAL A 163 14.25 -2.44 -6.85
N HIS A 164 14.91 -2.23 -5.71
CA HIS A 164 16.08 -2.99 -5.27
C HIS A 164 15.76 -3.87 -4.06
N LYS A 165 16.65 -4.82 -3.75
CA LYS A 165 16.57 -5.64 -2.52
C LYS A 165 16.35 -4.84 -1.24
N LYS A 166 16.97 -3.66 -1.13
CA LYS A 166 16.81 -2.79 0.05
C LYS A 166 15.38 -2.30 0.23
N ASP A 167 14.68 -2.04 -0.88
CA ASP A 167 13.28 -1.63 -0.86
C ASP A 167 12.39 -2.81 -0.42
N VAL A 168 12.68 -4.03 -0.92
CA VAL A 168 12.01 -5.27 -0.50
C VAL A 168 12.21 -5.56 0.99
N MET A 169 13.42 -5.39 1.51
CA MET A 169 13.68 -5.57 2.95
C MET A 169 12.92 -4.58 3.83
N LYS A 170 12.71 -3.34 3.36
CA LYS A 170 11.89 -2.37 4.10
C LYS A 170 10.41 -2.76 4.05
N ALA A 171 9.92 -3.17 2.89
CA ALA A 171 8.54 -3.64 2.74
C ALA A 171 8.25 -4.91 3.53
N SER A 172 9.23 -5.82 3.69
CA SER A 172 9.05 -7.07 4.44
C SER A 172 8.81 -6.86 5.93
N VAL A 173 9.22 -5.73 6.51
CA VAL A 173 8.93 -5.39 7.91
C VAL A 173 7.41 -5.39 8.16
N MET A 174 6.61 -5.03 7.15
CA MET A 174 5.15 -5.05 7.28
C MET A 174 4.56 -6.46 7.40
N LEU A 175 5.28 -7.53 7.04
CA LEU A 175 4.81 -8.90 7.21
C LEU A 175 4.55 -9.25 8.69
N GLU A 176 5.34 -8.66 9.60
CA GLU A 176 5.18 -8.88 11.04
C GLU A 176 4.12 -7.97 11.67
N HIS A 177 3.94 -6.75 11.13
CA HIS A 177 3.03 -5.75 11.70
C HIS A 177 1.61 -5.80 11.14
N ASP A 178 1.47 -5.83 9.81
CA ASP A 178 0.21 -5.93 9.10
C ASP A 178 0.45 -6.46 7.67
N PRO A 179 0.27 -7.78 7.43
CA PRO A 179 0.61 -8.42 6.16
C PRO A 179 -0.13 -7.84 4.95
N GLN A 180 -1.25 -7.12 5.15
CA GLN A 180 -1.95 -6.46 4.04
C GLN A 180 -1.11 -5.34 3.41
N TYR A 181 -0.16 -4.77 4.16
CA TYR A 181 0.73 -3.70 3.73
C TYR A 181 2.13 -4.19 3.34
N ALA A 182 2.39 -5.50 3.36
CA ALA A 182 3.62 -6.11 2.85
C ALA A 182 3.66 -6.09 1.31
N VAL A 183 3.62 -4.89 0.76
CA VAL A 183 3.39 -4.61 -0.66
C VAL A 183 4.29 -3.48 -1.14
N ILE A 184 4.86 -3.65 -2.33
CA ILE A 184 5.53 -2.60 -3.09
C ILE A 184 4.65 -2.17 -4.27
N LEU A 185 4.37 -0.87 -4.35
CA LEU A 185 3.67 -0.20 -5.44
C LEU A 185 4.72 0.45 -6.37
N ALA A 186 5.03 -0.21 -7.48
CA ALA A 186 6.07 0.17 -8.44
C ALA A 186 5.48 0.83 -9.70
N PHE A 187 5.42 2.16 -9.70
CA PHE A 187 4.85 2.94 -10.80
C PHE A 187 5.91 3.32 -11.84
N ASP A 188 5.75 2.84 -13.07
CA ASP A 188 6.62 3.17 -14.22
C ASP A 188 8.12 2.89 -13.96
N VAL A 189 8.43 1.86 -13.16
CA VAL A 189 9.80 1.49 -12.81
C VAL A 189 10.07 0.02 -13.03
N ARG A 190 11.33 -0.29 -13.32
CA ARG A 190 11.81 -1.67 -13.45
C ARG A 190 12.00 -2.29 -12.07
N ILE A 191 11.86 -3.61 -11.99
CA ILE A 191 12.15 -4.41 -10.80
C ILE A 191 13.45 -5.16 -11.08
N GLU A 192 14.46 -4.98 -10.22
CA GLU A 192 15.68 -5.77 -10.33
C GLU A 192 15.39 -7.25 -10.07
N ARG A 193 16.07 -8.13 -10.81
CA ARG A 193 15.82 -9.58 -10.72
C ARG A 193 15.99 -10.11 -9.30
N ASP A 194 17.02 -9.61 -8.64
CA ASP A 194 17.39 -10.02 -7.30
C ASP A 194 16.44 -9.48 -6.22
N ALA A 195 15.74 -8.37 -6.51
CA ALA A 195 14.64 -7.85 -5.71
C ALA A 195 13.39 -8.72 -5.88
N GLN A 196 13.06 -9.12 -7.11
CA GLN A 196 11.93 -10.00 -7.40
C GLN A 196 12.07 -11.35 -6.70
N GLU A 197 13.23 -12.00 -6.82
CA GLU A 197 13.52 -13.28 -6.16
C GLU A 197 13.38 -13.20 -4.63
N MET A 198 13.85 -12.10 -4.02
CA MET A 198 13.72 -11.86 -2.59
C MET A 198 12.26 -11.62 -2.19
N ALA A 199 11.51 -10.86 -2.99
CA ALA A 199 10.10 -10.58 -2.72
C ALA A 199 9.27 -11.87 -2.74
N ASP A 200 9.50 -12.72 -3.73
CA ASP A 200 8.85 -14.03 -3.83
C ASP A 200 9.21 -14.95 -2.66
N SER A 201 10.47 -14.91 -2.19
CA SER A 201 10.95 -15.72 -1.06
C SER A 201 10.37 -15.28 0.28
N LEU A 202 10.26 -13.97 0.51
CA LEU A 202 9.76 -13.39 1.77
C LEU A 202 8.23 -13.30 1.81
N GLY A 203 7.54 -13.40 0.67
CA GLY A 203 6.11 -13.20 0.57
C GLY A 203 5.69 -11.72 0.47
N VAL A 204 6.60 -10.84 0.04
CA VAL A 204 6.29 -9.43 -0.25
C VAL A 204 5.69 -9.34 -1.65
N ARG A 205 4.52 -8.72 -1.79
CA ARG A 205 3.87 -8.59 -3.11
C ARG A 205 4.34 -7.33 -3.83
N ILE A 206 4.79 -7.46 -5.08
CA ILE A 206 5.10 -6.30 -5.92
C ILE A 206 4.00 -6.11 -6.97
N PHE A 207 3.43 -4.91 -7.03
CA PHE A 207 2.53 -4.47 -8.10
C PHE A 207 3.26 -3.48 -8.98
N SER A 208 3.37 -3.78 -10.27
CA SER A 208 4.00 -2.89 -11.25
C SER A 208 3.00 -2.51 -12.34
N ALA A 209 2.95 -1.22 -12.67
CA ALA A 209 2.16 -0.70 -13.77
C ALA A 209 2.68 0.69 -14.21
N GLU A 210 2.44 1.03 -15.48
CA GLU A 210 2.72 2.35 -16.05
C GLU A 210 1.54 3.34 -15.85
N ILE A 211 0.40 2.84 -15.32
CA ILE A 211 -0.83 3.62 -15.11
C ILE A 211 -1.27 3.45 -13.65
N ILE A 212 -1.47 4.58 -12.94
CA ILE A 212 -1.78 4.63 -11.50
C ILE A 212 -3.04 3.81 -11.18
N TYR A 213 -4.09 3.93 -11.99
CA TYR A 213 -5.35 3.21 -11.78
C TYR A 213 -5.20 1.70 -11.79
N HIS A 214 -4.43 1.13 -12.72
CA HIS A 214 -4.21 -0.32 -12.77
C HIS A 214 -3.48 -0.82 -11.53
N LEU A 215 -2.54 -0.03 -11.03
CA LEU A 215 -1.78 -0.35 -9.84
C LEU A 215 -2.68 -0.38 -8.61
N PHE A 216 -3.57 0.59 -8.50
CA PHE A 216 -4.54 0.67 -7.43
C PHE A 216 -5.63 -0.42 -7.50
N ASP A 217 -6.14 -0.73 -8.68
CA ASP A 217 -7.13 -1.79 -8.87
C ASP A 217 -6.55 -3.15 -8.46
N ALA A 218 -5.30 -3.41 -8.84
CA ALA A 218 -4.58 -4.61 -8.44
C ALA A 218 -4.39 -4.69 -6.91
N PHE A 219 -3.98 -3.57 -6.28
CA PHE A 219 -3.84 -3.49 -4.83
C PHE A 219 -5.17 -3.65 -4.09
N THR A 220 -6.23 -2.99 -4.55
CA THR A 220 -7.56 -3.05 -3.95
C THR A 220 -8.13 -4.46 -4.03
N LYS A 221 -7.98 -5.12 -5.18
CA LYS A 221 -8.37 -6.52 -5.36
C LYS A 221 -7.63 -7.43 -4.36
N TYR A 222 -6.31 -7.26 -4.25
CA TYR A 222 -5.50 -7.99 -3.27
C TYR A 222 -5.99 -7.79 -1.83
N ARG A 223 -6.27 -6.54 -1.43
CA ARG A 223 -6.77 -6.24 -0.08
C ARG A 223 -8.13 -6.86 0.18
N GLN A 224 -9.03 -6.86 -0.82
CA GLN A 224 -10.34 -7.51 -0.72
C GLN A 224 -10.22 -9.03 -0.58
N ASP A 225 -9.36 -9.65 -1.37
CA ASP A 225 -9.13 -11.09 -1.32
C ASP A 225 -8.48 -11.50 0.01
N TYR A 226 -7.51 -10.73 0.51
CA TYR A 226 -6.92 -10.92 1.84
C TYR A 226 -7.98 -10.83 2.96
N LYS A 227 -8.86 -9.82 2.91
CA LYS A 227 -9.95 -9.66 3.87
C LYS A 227 -10.92 -10.85 3.85
N LYS A 228 -11.27 -11.36 2.66
CA LYS A 228 -12.12 -12.55 2.51
C LYS A 228 -11.45 -13.80 3.06
N GLN A 229 -10.16 -14.00 2.77
CA GLN A 229 -9.40 -15.14 3.29
C GLN A 229 -9.35 -15.12 4.81
N LYS A 230 -9.02 -13.97 5.41
CA LYS A 230 -9.05 -13.82 6.87
C LYS A 230 -10.44 -14.03 7.44
N GLN A 231 -11.48 -13.51 6.80
CA GLN A 231 -12.85 -13.72 7.24
C GLN A 231 -13.26 -15.20 7.22
N GLU A 232 -12.84 -15.98 6.22
CA GLU A 232 -13.11 -17.41 6.14
C GLU A 232 -12.27 -18.20 7.16
N GLU A 233 -11.00 -17.84 7.36
CA GLU A 233 -10.12 -18.43 8.38
C GLU A 233 -10.71 -18.28 9.80
N PHE A 234 -11.20 -17.07 10.11
CA PHE A 234 -11.82 -16.80 11.41
C PHE A 234 -13.28 -17.27 11.52
N LYS A 235 -13.90 -17.76 10.44
CA LYS A 235 -15.31 -18.18 10.46
C LYS A 235 -15.59 -19.33 11.43
N HIS A 236 -14.60 -20.20 11.65
CA HIS A 236 -14.68 -21.34 12.57
C HIS A 236 -14.41 -20.94 14.03
N ILE A 237 -13.78 -19.79 14.28
CA ILE A 237 -13.46 -19.25 15.61
C ILE A 237 -14.45 -18.17 16.02
N ALA A 238 -15.11 -17.52 15.05
CA ALA A 238 -16.03 -16.42 15.27
C ALA A 238 -17.30 -16.89 15.99
N VAL A 239 -17.34 -16.59 17.28
CA VAL A 239 -18.55 -16.69 18.10
C VAL A 239 -19.45 -15.51 17.76
N PHE A 240 -20.55 -15.77 17.07
CA PHE A 240 -21.52 -14.73 16.78
C PHE A 240 -22.40 -14.47 18.01
N PRO A 241 -22.65 -13.21 18.38
CA PRO A 241 -23.52 -12.89 19.51
C PRO A 241 -24.88 -13.55 19.34
N CYS A 242 -25.30 -14.32 20.33
CA CYS A 242 -26.62 -14.95 20.36
C CYS A 242 -27.23 -14.87 21.75
N LYS A 243 -28.56 -14.77 21.79
CA LYS A 243 -29.37 -14.85 23.01
C LYS A 243 -30.47 -15.87 22.77
N MET A 244 -30.56 -16.87 23.63
CA MET A 244 -31.53 -17.95 23.53
C MET A 244 -32.32 -18.08 24.82
N LYS A 245 -33.62 -18.31 24.68
CA LYS A 245 -34.53 -18.58 25.77
C LYS A 245 -34.89 -20.07 25.77
N ILE A 246 -34.81 -20.72 26.93
CA ILE A 246 -35.13 -22.13 27.07
C ILE A 246 -36.65 -22.31 27.03
N LEU A 247 -37.11 -23.32 26.29
CA LEU A 247 -38.52 -23.71 26.28
C LEU A 247 -38.75 -24.77 27.39
N PRO A 248 -39.50 -24.45 28.46
CA PRO A 248 -39.59 -25.32 29.64
C PRO A 248 -40.16 -26.72 29.37
N GLN A 249 -41.01 -26.85 28.34
CA GLN A 249 -41.67 -28.11 27.98
C GLN A 249 -40.79 -29.03 27.11
N TYR A 250 -39.67 -28.53 26.59
CA TYR A 250 -38.84 -29.23 25.61
C TYR A 250 -37.44 -29.48 26.16
N ILE A 251 -37.33 -30.35 27.16
CA ILE A 251 -36.07 -30.69 27.80
C ILE A 251 -35.89 -32.20 27.66
N PHE A 252 -35.00 -32.60 26.76
CA PHE A 252 -34.85 -34.00 26.34
C PHE A 252 -33.73 -34.71 27.09
N ASN A 253 -32.63 -34.01 27.36
CA ASN A 253 -31.55 -34.52 28.21
C ASN A 253 -30.97 -33.41 29.09
N SER A 254 -30.82 -33.69 30.38
CA SER A 254 -30.48 -32.68 31.39
C SER A 254 -28.98 -32.57 31.67
N ARG A 255 -28.16 -33.52 31.19
CA ARG A 255 -26.70 -33.55 31.38
C ARG A 255 -26.01 -34.41 30.31
N ASP A 256 -24.88 -33.91 29.83
CA ASP A 256 -23.85 -34.62 29.04
C ASP A 256 -24.34 -35.66 28.02
N PRO A 257 -24.79 -35.24 26.81
CA PRO A 257 -24.94 -33.85 26.37
C PRO A 257 -26.27 -33.26 26.84
N ILE A 258 -26.33 -31.96 27.12
CA ILE A 258 -27.59 -31.26 27.38
C ILE A 258 -28.34 -31.15 26.04
N VAL A 259 -29.61 -31.56 26.01
CA VAL A 259 -30.47 -31.48 24.81
C VAL A 259 -31.76 -30.75 25.19
N ILE A 260 -31.92 -29.53 24.68
CA ILE A 260 -33.01 -28.63 25.05
C ILE A 260 -33.56 -27.89 23.83
N GLY A 261 -34.87 -27.66 23.83
CA GLY A 261 -35.56 -26.74 22.92
C GLY A 261 -35.37 -25.31 23.38
N VAL A 262 -35.01 -24.43 22.45
CA VAL A 262 -34.74 -23.02 22.71
C VAL A 262 -35.34 -22.14 21.61
N THR A 263 -35.71 -20.91 21.96
CA THR A 263 -36.04 -19.85 21.01
C THR A 263 -34.87 -18.89 20.90
N VAL A 264 -34.39 -18.61 19.69
CA VAL A 264 -33.36 -17.60 19.47
C VAL A 264 -34.00 -16.21 19.57
N GLU A 265 -33.74 -15.48 20.66
CA GLU A 265 -34.31 -14.14 20.88
C GLU A 265 -33.55 -13.03 20.12
N ALA A 266 -32.23 -13.18 20.00
CA ALA A 266 -31.38 -12.22 19.30
C ALA A 266 -30.15 -12.89 18.68
N GLY A 267 -29.70 -12.33 17.56
CA GLY A 267 -28.51 -12.80 16.85
C GLY A 267 -28.71 -14.11 16.10
N GLN A 268 -27.65 -14.91 16.06
CA GLN A 268 -27.65 -16.23 15.43
C GLN A 268 -26.79 -17.20 16.24
N VAL A 269 -27.30 -18.41 16.48
CA VAL A 269 -26.53 -19.50 17.09
C VAL A 269 -26.03 -20.41 15.97
N LYS A 270 -24.77 -20.83 16.07
CA LYS A 270 -24.13 -21.76 15.14
C LYS A 270 -23.59 -22.98 15.87
N GLN A 271 -23.42 -24.08 15.16
CA GLN A 271 -22.58 -25.17 15.66
C GLN A 271 -21.19 -24.62 16.03
N GLY A 272 -20.64 -25.03 17.17
CA GLY A 272 -19.40 -24.54 17.75
C GLY A 272 -19.55 -23.32 18.68
N THR A 273 -20.75 -22.76 18.85
CA THR A 273 -20.95 -21.59 19.73
C THR A 273 -20.82 -21.99 21.21
N PRO A 274 -19.88 -21.41 21.98
CA PRO A 274 -19.81 -21.59 23.43
C PRO A 274 -20.93 -20.81 24.10
N MET A 275 -21.55 -21.41 25.11
CA MET A 275 -22.75 -20.90 25.75
C MET A 275 -22.54 -20.70 27.24
N CYS A 276 -23.07 -19.61 27.78
CA CYS A 276 -23.06 -19.34 29.21
C CYS A 276 -24.40 -18.78 29.71
N VAL A 277 -24.55 -18.78 31.04
CA VAL A 277 -25.73 -18.29 31.75
C VAL A 277 -25.35 -17.04 32.56
N PRO A 278 -25.68 -15.82 32.09
CA PRO A 278 -25.24 -14.58 32.73
C PRO A 278 -25.78 -14.42 34.16
N SER A 279 -27.03 -14.81 34.41
CA SER A 279 -27.71 -14.69 35.71
C SER A 279 -27.06 -15.50 36.82
N LYS A 280 -26.19 -16.46 36.47
CA LYS A 280 -25.49 -17.35 37.40
C LYS A 280 -23.98 -17.08 37.42
N ASN A 281 -23.56 -15.81 37.37
CA ASN A 281 -22.14 -15.43 37.26
C ASN A 281 -21.44 -16.00 36.01
N PHE A 282 -22.12 -15.93 34.86
CA PHE A 282 -21.61 -16.43 33.58
C PHE A 282 -21.16 -17.91 33.65
N VAL A 283 -21.97 -18.75 34.30
CA VAL A 283 -21.72 -20.21 34.32
C VAL A 283 -21.63 -20.71 32.88
N ASP A 284 -20.48 -21.27 32.55
CA ASP A 284 -20.24 -21.92 31.27
C ASP A 284 -20.98 -23.24 31.23
N ILE A 285 -21.86 -23.40 30.25
CA ILE A 285 -22.68 -24.60 30.10
C ILE A 285 -22.17 -25.54 29.02
N GLY A 286 -21.22 -25.10 28.18
CA GLY A 286 -20.63 -25.90 27.12
C GLY A 286 -20.76 -25.31 25.72
N VAL A 287 -20.51 -26.15 24.72
CA VAL A 287 -20.47 -25.76 23.30
C VAL A 287 -21.62 -26.43 22.54
N VAL A 288 -22.31 -25.67 21.68
CA VAL A 288 -23.36 -26.21 20.81
C VAL A 288 -22.73 -27.14 19.77
N THR A 289 -23.04 -28.43 19.79
CA THR A 289 -22.51 -29.41 18.82
C THR A 289 -23.53 -29.89 17.80
N SER A 290 -24.82 -29.62 18.00
CA SER A 290 -25.86 -29.86 16.98
C SER A 290 -27.02 -28.88 17.16
N ILE A 291 -27.65 -28.50 16.05
CA ILE A 291 -28.89 -27.71 16.02
C ILE A 291 -29.88 -28.43 15.10
N GLU A 292 -31.10 -28.64 15.56
CA GLU A 292 -32.15 -29.29 14.80
C GLU A 292 -33.43 -28.45 14.74
N ILE A 293 -34.00 -28.35 13.53
CA ILE A 293 -35.30 -27.73 13.26
C ILE A 293 -36.18 -28.80 12.64
N ASN A 294 -37.27 -29.18 13.30
CA ASN A 294 -38.20 -30.20 12.80
C ASN A 294 -37.49 -31.50 12.34
N HIS A 295 -36.57 -32.01 13.16
CA HIS A 295 -35.75 -33.20 12.88
C HIS A 295 -34.77 -33.09 11.69
N LYS A 296 -34.51 -31.88 11.19
CA LYS A 296 -33.45 -31.61 10.21
C LYS A 296 -32.30 -30.88 10.88
N GLN A 297 -31.09 -31.42 10.73
CA GLN A 297 -29.89 -30.74 11.18
C GLN A 297 -29.66 -29.47 10.36
N VAL A 298 -29.28 -28.39 11.06
CA VAL A 298 -28.92 -27.11 10.46
C VAL A 298 -27.64 -26.59 11.11
N ASP A 299 -26.83 -25.88 10.34
CA ASP A 299 -25.57 -25.33 10.87
C ASP A 299 -25.79 -24.02 11.65
N VAL A 300 -26.91 -23.33 11.38
CA VAL A 300 -27.22 -22.00 11.91
C VAL A 300 -28.71 -21.85 12.19
N ALA A 301 -29.05 -21.29 13.35
CA ALA A 301 -30.39 -20.80 13.67
C ALA A 301 -30.38 -19.30 13.99
N LYS A 302 -31.37 -18.57 13.50
CA LYS A 302 -31.48 -17.11 13.57
C LYS A 302 -32.62 -16.68 14.50
N LYS A 303 -32.62 -15.39 14.87
CA LYS A 303 -33.68 -14.75 15.65
C LYS A 303 -35.09 -15.17 15.21
N GLY A 304 -35.92 -15.53 16.19
CA GLY A 304 -37.31 -15.93 16.04
C GLY A 304 -37.52 -17.41 15.76
N GLN A 305 -36.45 -18.18 15.49
CA GLN A 305 -36.56 -19.62 15.28
C GLN A 305 -36.55 -20.37 16.62
N GLU A 306 -37.42 -21.37 16.72
CA GLU A 306 -37.43 -22.37 17.78
C GLU A 306 -36.69 -23.60 17.30
N VAL A 307 -35.62 -23.98 18.00
CA VAL A 307 -34.69 -25.02 17.58
C VAL A 307 -34.33 -25.91 18.77
N CYS A 308 -34.02 -27.17 18.50
CA CYS A 308 -33.41 -28.05 19.50
C CYS A 308 -31.89 -27.90 19.41
N VAL A 309 -31.21 -27.65 20.54
CA VAL A 309 -29.76 -27.57 20.60
C VAL A 309 -29.19 -28.69 21.47
N LYS A 310 -28.12 -29.32 20.98
CA LYS A 310 -27.28 -30.23 21.75
C LYS A 310 -26.04 -29.48 22.22
N ILE A 311 -25.81 -29.42 23.52
CA ILE A 311 -24.70 -28.71 24.15
C ILE A 311 -23.83 -29.73 24.89
N GLU A 312 -22.57 -29.83 24.46
CA GLU A 312 -21.58 -30.71 25.08
C GLU A 312 -20.71 -29.94 26.08
N PRO A 313 -20.33 -30.57 27.21
CA PRO A 313 -19.51 -29.92 28.22
C PRO A 313 -18.11 -29.62 27.68
N ILE A 314 -17.47 -28.58 28.24
CA ILE A 314 -16.08 -28.27 27.92
C ILE A 314 -15.16 -29.37 28.49
N PRO A 315 -14.26 -29.96 27.68
CA PRO A 315 -13.31 -30.95 28.17
C PRO A 315 -12.47 -30.43 29.35
N GLY A 316 -12.41 -31.19 30.44
CA GLY A 316 -11.65 -30.83 31.64
C GLY A 316 -12.45 -30.10 32.73
N GLU A 317 -13.69 -29.68 32.45
CA GLU A 317 -14.60 -29.13 33.46
C GLU A 317 -15.64 -30.15 33.92
N SER A 318 -16.15 -29.95 35.15
CA SER A 318 -17.30 -30.73 35.62
C SER A 318 -18.56 -30.36 34.82
N PRO A 319 -19.23 -31.33 34.17
CA PRO A 319 -20.35 -31.05 33.29
C PRO A 319 -21.51 -30.44 34.07
N LYS A 320 -22.06 -29.35 33.53
CA LYS A 320 -23.23 -28.68 34.12
C LYS A 320 -24.49 -29.48 33.83
N MET A 321 -25.50 -29.23 34.67
CA MET A 321 -26.75 -29.98 34.69
C MET A 321 -27.90 -29.00 34.78
N TYR A 322 -28.86 -29.15 33.86
CA TYR A 322 -30.15 -28.46 33.90
C TYR A 322 -30.92 -28.87 35.16
N GLY A 323 -31.52 -27.91 35.86
CA GLY A 323 -32.23 -28.10 37.14
C GLY A 323 -31.33 -28.06 38.39
N ARG A 324 -30.01 -27.92 38.21
CA ARG A 324 -29.07 -27.67 39.32
C ARG A 324 -28.25 -26.40 39.10
N HIS A 325 -27.69 -26.23 37.91
CA HIS A 325 -26.79 -25.10 37.61
C HIS A 325 -27.51 -23.96 36.89
N PHE A 326 -28.54 -24.29 36.11
CA PHE A 326 -29.41 -23.35 35.42
C PHE A 326 -30.79 -23.97 35.22
N GLU A 327 -31.80 -23.14 35.01
CA GLU A 327 -33.21 -23.53 34.92
C GLU A 327 -33.87 -22.90 33.68
N ALA A 328 -35.11 -23.28 33.34
CA ALA A 328 -35.77 -22.79 32.14
C ALA A 328 -36.06 -21.29 32.12
N THR A 329 -36.04 -20.64 33.29
CA THR A 329 -36.16 -19.17 33.39
C THR A 329 -34.86 -18.44 33.03
N ASP A 330 -33.73 -19.15 33.04
CA ASP A 330 -32.43 -18.57 32.68
C ASP A 330 -32.32 -18.37 31.16
N ILE A 331 -31.55 -17.35 30.80
CA ILE A 331 -31.24 -17.01 29.41
C ILE A 331 -29.85 -17.52 29.09
N LEU A 332 -29.70 -18.17 27.94
CA LEU A 332 -28.41 -18.60 27.44
C LEU A 332 -27.88 -17.52 26.48
N VAL A 333 -26.61 -17.18 26.61
CA VAL A 333 -25.94 -16.27 25.67
C VAL A 333 -24.66 -16.90 25.15
N SER A 334 -24.27 -16.53 23.94
CA SER A 334 -22.92 -16.82 23.45
C SER A 334 -21.89 -16.20 24.41
N LYS A 335 -20.92 -17.00 24.85
CA LYS A 335 -19.84 -16.55 25.75
C LYS A 335 -18.88 -15.58 25.06
#